data_AF-A0A9N9DE11-F1
#
_entry.id   AF-A0A9N9DE11-F1
#
_cell.length_a   1.000
_cell.length_b   1.000
_cell.length_c   1.000
_cell.angle_alpha   90.00
_cell.angle_beta   90.00
_cell.angle_gamma   90.00
#
_symmetry.space_group_name_H-M   'P 1'
#
loop_
_entity.id
_entity.type
_entity.pdbx_description
1 polymer ?
#
loop_
_entity_poly.entity_id
_entity_poly.type
_entity_poly.pdbx_seq_one_letter_code
_entity_poly.pdbx_strand_id
1 'polypeptide(L)'
;MIVEFSPKKFHELKVDIRCCVNEKREFQWLNPIFKCWSNRVSRIPLSLTIHTNLYTEFGMNESKLIEKFKKLGVFKEIKILNDVPEYINMYQ
;
A
#
# COMPACT_ATOMS: atom_id res chain seq x y z
N MET A 1 -19.47 -9.71 12.00
CA MET A 1 -19.92 -9.79 10.60
C MET A 1 -18.80 -10.42 9.79
N ILE A 2 -18.82 -11.74 9.63
CA ILE A 2 -17.88 -12.46 8.77
C ILE A 2 -18.49 -12.38 7.38
N VAL A 3 -17.96 -11.49 6.56
CA VAL A 3 -18.55 -11.24 5.25
C VAL A 3 -18.23 -12.42 4.34
N GLU A 4 -19.23 -12.91 3.62
CA GLU A 4 -19.15 -13.91 2.54
C GLU A 4 -18.37 -13.40 1.31
N PHE A 5 -17.25 -12.69 1.49
CA PHE A 5 -16.44 -12.20 0.40
C PHE A 5 -15.56 -13.32 -0.14
N SER A 6 -16.04 -13.96 -1.20
CA SER A 6 -15.22 -14.82 -2.06
C SER A 6 -13.90 -14.10 -2.42
N PRO A 7 -12.73 -14.65 -2.04
CA PRO A 7 -11.42 -14.05 -2.34
C PRO A 7 -11.16 -13.85 -3.84
N LYS A 8 -11.97 -14.47 -4.71
CA LYS A 8 -11.84 -14.43 -6.17
C LYS A 8 -12.14 -13.05 -6.77
N LYS A 9 -12.93 -12.21 -6.09
CA LYS A 9 -13.27 -10.86 -6.57
C LYS A 9 -12.45 -9.75 -5.90
N PHE A 10 -11.70 -10.09 -4.85
CA PHE A 10 -10.94 -9.10 -4.10
C PHE A 10 -9.59 -8.85 -4.78
N HIS A 11 -9.52 -7.76 -5.55
CA HIS A 11 -8.34 -7.33 -6.30
C HIS A 11 -7.88 -5.91 -5.94
N GLU A 12 -8.43 -5.29 -4.90
CA GLU A 12 -8.06 -3.93 -4.47
C GLU A 12 -7.68 -3.92 -2.99
N LEU A 13 -6.57 -3.26 -2.65
CA LEU A 13 -6.13 -3.03 -1.29
C LEU A 13 -5.95 -1.53 -1.10
N LYS A 14 -6.71 -0.96 -0.17
CA LYS A 14 -6.58 0.43 0.26
C LYS A 14 -5.96 0.45 1.65
N VAL A 15 -4.88 1.21 1.79
CA VAL A 15 -4.14 1.38 3.05
C VAL A 15 -4.21 2.85 3.42
N ASP A 16 -4.56 3.14 4.67
CA ASP A 16 -4.69 4.50 5.16
C ASP A 16 -3.73 4.71 6.34
N ILE A 17 -2.78 5.63 6.16
CA ILE A 17 -1.69 5.92 7.10
C ILE A 17 -1.89 7.35 7.60
N ARG A 18 -2.56 7.51 8.74
CA ARG A 18 -2.95 8.82 9.30
C ARG A 18 -2.08 9.33 10.44
N CYS A 19 -1.12 8.55 10.92
CA CYS A 19 -0.35 8.92 12.10
C CYS A 19 1.04 9.45 11.73
N CYS A 20 1.46 10.50 12.45
CA CYS A 20 2.86 10.95 12.57
C CYS A 20 3.68 9.86 13.25
N VAL A 21 3.93 8.76 12.54
CA VAL A 21 4.86 7.76 13.01
C VAL A 21 6.24 8.33 12.73
N ASN A 22 6.83 8.94 13.76
CA ASN A 22 8.22 9.35 13.75
C ASN A 22 9.07 8.18 13.24
N GLU A 23 9.87 8.50 12.21
CA GLU A 23 11.01 7.74 11.70
C GLU A 23 10.72 6.36 11.11
N LYS A 24 10.85 6.26 9.78
CA LYS A 24 11.29 5.05 9.08
C LYS A 24 10.52 3.77 9.42
N ARG A 25 9.21 3.83 9.68
CA ARG A 25 8.40 2.60 9.67
C ARG A 25 8.18 2.17 8.24
N GLU A 26 9.18 1.41 7.80
CA GLU A 26 9.25 0.77 6.52
C GLU A 26 7.94 0.04 6.23
N PHE A 27 7.45 0.16 5.00
CA PHE A 27 6.30 -0.60 4.48
C PHE A 27 6.52 -2.14 4.50
N GLN A 28 7.54 -2.65 5.21
CA GLN A 28 7.82 -4.07 5.41
C GLN A 28 6.64 -4.85 6.00
N TRP A 29 5.77 -4.20 6.78
CA TRP A 29 4.56 -4.83 7.30
C TRP A 29 3.59 -5.28 6.18
N LEU A 30 3.71 -4.74 4.96
CA LEU A 30 2.97 -5.18 3.79
C LEU A 30 3.54 -6.47 3.15
N ASN A 31 4.78 -6.86 3.46
CA ASN A 31 5.44 -8.01 2.85
C ASN A 31 4.67 -9.33 3.03
N PRO A 32 4.14 -9.68 4.23
CA PRO A 32 3.31 -10.87 4.38
C PRO A 32 2.06 -10.83 3.50
N ILE A 33 1.43 -9.65 3.34
CA ILE A 33 0.23 -9.48 2.52
C ILE A 33 0.55 -9.75 1.05
N PHE A 34 1.63 -9.17 0.52
CA PHE A 34 2.06 -9.38 -0.86
C PHE A 34 2.51 -10.81 -1.13
N LYS A 35 3.18 -11.45 -0.17
CA LYS A 35 3.56 -12.88 -0.25
C LYS A 35 2.33 -13.79 -0.26
N CYS A 36 1.34 -13.51 0.58
CA CYS A 36 0.06 -14.22 0.54
C CYS A 36 -0.63 -14.01 -0.81
N TRP A 37 -0.54 -12.80 -1.38
CA TRP A 37 -1.13 -12.49 -2.68
C TRP A 37 -0.46 -13.23 -3.83
N SER A 38 0.88 -13.27 -3.88
CA SER A 38 1.64 -13.99 -4.91
C SER A 38 1.34 -15.50 -4.94
N ASN A 39 0.90 -16.04 -3.80
CA ASN A 39 0.62 -17.47 -3.64
C ASN A 39 -0.85 -17.82 -3.93
N ARG A 40 -1.70 -16.87 -4.31
CA ARG A 40 -3.10 -17.15 -4.65
C ARG A 40 -3.18 -17.93 -5.96
N VAL A 41 -4.06 -18.95 -5.97
CA VAL A 41 -4.38 -19.73 -7.19
C VAL A 41 -4.96 -18.81 -8.28
N SER A 42 -5.78 -17.83 -7.88
CA SER A 42 -6.24 -16.77 -8.76
C SER A 42 -5.12 -15.74 -8.93
N ARG A 43 -4.52 -15.72 -10.13
CA ARG A 43 -3.44 -14.79 -10.51
C ARG A 43 -3.94 -13.38 -10.85
N ILE A 44 -5.07 -12.95 -10.27
CA ILE A 44 -5.57 -11.60 -10.50
C ILE A 44 -4.63 -10.63 -9.76
N PRO A 45 -3.97 -9.71 -10.48
CA PRO A 45 -3.05 -8.78 -9.85
C PRO A 45 -3.81 -7.77 -8.97
N LEU A 46 -3.17 -7.35 -7.90
CA LEU A 46 -3.65 -6.41 -6.91
C LEU A 46 -3.53 -4.96 -7.39
N SER A 47 -4.58 -4.17 -7.23
CA SER A 47 -4.52 -2.71 -7.24
C SER A 47 -4.28 -2.19 -5.83
N LEU A 48 -3.16 -1.51 -5.58
CA LEU A 48 -2.80 -0.95 -4.28
C LEU A 48 -3.04 0.56 -4.28
N THR A 49 -3.76 1.08 -3.31
CA THR A 49 -3.87 2.53 -3.05
C THR A 49 -3.44 2.82 -1.62
N ILE A 50 -2.52 3.76 -1.45
CA ILE A 50 -1.99 4.19 -0.15
C ILE A 50 -2.40 5.64 0.06
N HIS A 51 -3.24 5.88 1.07
CA HIS A 51 -3.56 7.21 1.57
C HIS A 51 -2.62 7.54 2.72
N THR A 52 -2.05 8.73 2.70
CA THR A 52 -1.04 9.15 3.66
C THR A 52 -1.09 10.65 3.82
N ASN A 53 -0.99 11.13 5.06
CA ASN A 53 -0.85 12.56 5.36
C ASN A 53 0.61 13.00 5.48
N LEU A 54 1.54 12.07 5.28
CA LEU A 54 2.97 12.33 5.26
C LEU A 54 3.42 12.60 3.83
N TYR A 55 4.42 13.46 3.65
CA TYR A 55 5.27 13.42 2.45
C TYR A 55 6.06 12.12 2.46
N THR A 56 5.39 11.01 2.17
CA THR A 56 6.02 9.69 2.08
C THR A 56 6.75 9.59 0.77
N GLU A 57 8.01 10.01 0.77
CA GLU A 57 8.97 9.43 -0.15
C GLU A 57 9.14 7.96 0.24
N PHE A 58 8.85 7.03 -0.68
CA PHE A 58 9.22 5.64 -0.47
C PHE A 58 10.73 5.58 -0.29
N GLY A 59 11.19 5.12 0.88
CA GLY A 59 12.60 4.83 1.08
C GLY A 59 13.09 3.75 0.10
N MET A 60 14.42 3.61 0.03
CA MET A 60 15.05 2.59 -0.84
C MET A 60 14.54 1.16 -0.57
N ASN A 61 14.20 0.84 0.68
CA ASN A 61 13.77 -0.51 1.06
C ASN A 61 12.36 -0.81 0.56
N GLU A 62 11.49 0.18 0.56
CA GLU A 62 10.10 0.08 0.15
C GLU A 62 9.98 0.08 -1.36
N SER A 63 10.81 0.89 -2.03
CA SER A 63 11.02 0.80 -3.48
C SER A 63 11.45 -0.62 -3.90
N LYS A 64 12.42 -1.22 -3.20
CA LYS A 64 12.86 -2.60 -3.46
C LYS A 64 11.76 -3.63 -3.23
N LEU A 65 10.95 -3.48 -2.16
CA LEU A 65 9.83 -4.38 -1.87
C LEU A 65 8.78 -4.32 -2.98
N ILE A 66 8.38 -3.11 -3.37
CA ILE A 66 7.40 -2.88 -4.43
C ILE A 66 7.91 -3.44 -5.75
N GLU A 67 9.16 -3.12 -6.13
CA GLU A 67 9.77 -3.63 -7.36
C GLU A 67 9.88 -5.15 -7.37
N LYS A 68 10.23 -5.79 -6.24
CA LYS A 68 10.24 -7.26 -6.12
C LYS A 68 8.87 -7.85 -6.47
N PHE A 69 7.79 -7.34 -5.87
CA PHE A 69 6.46 -7.89 -6.07
C PHE A 69 5.82 -7.48 -7.41
N LYS A 70 6.23 -6.34 -7.97
CA LYS A 70 5.91 -5.95 -9.35
C LYS A 70 6.48 -6.94 -10.36
N LYS A 71 7.75 -7.36 -10.21
CA LYS A 71 8.37 -8.40 -11.05
C LYS A 71 7.68 -9.77 -10.92
N LEU A 72 7.07 -10.05 -9.76
CA LEU A 72 6.28 -11.26 -9.53
C LEU A 72 4.84 -11.16 -10.08
N GLY A 73 4.49 -10.05 -10.74
CA GLY A 73 3.15 -9.83 -11.29
C GLY A 73 2.06 -9.65 -10.22
N VAL A 74 2.45 -9.32 -8.98
CA VAL A 74 1.48 -9.15 -7.89
C VAL A 74 0.64 -7.89 -8.08
N PHE A 75 1.18 -6.84 -8.70
CA PHE A 75 0.48 -5.57 -8.84
C PHE A 75 -0.04 -5.35 -10.26
N LYS A 76 -1.27 -4.84 -10.35
CA LYS A 76 -1.82 -4.21 -11.55
C LYS A 76 -1.47 -2.73 -11.59
N GLU A 77 -1.68 -2.06 -10.46
CA GLU A 77 -1.60 -0.62 -10.33
C GLU A 77 -1.23 -0.26 -8.88
N ILE A 78 -0.46 0.82 -8.71
CA ILE A 78 -0.08 1.36 -7.40
C ILE A 78 -0.36 2.86 -7.42
N LYS A 79 -1.17 3.33 -6.49
CA LYS A 79 -1.48 4.76 -6.28
C LYS A 79 -1.07 5.17 -4.89
N ILE A 80 -0.45 6.35 -4.78
CA ILE A 80 -0.19 7.03 -3.52
C ILE A 80 -0.96 8.33 -3.56
N LEU A 81 -1.75 8.58 -2.53
CA LEU A 81 -2.57 9.77 -2.40
C LEU A 81 -2.12 10.48 -1.13
N ASN A 82 -1.52 11.66 -1.32
CA ASN A 82 -1.08 12.51 -0.23
C ASN A 82 -2.24 13.43 0.15
N ASP A 83 -2.86 13.19 1.30
CA ASP A 83 -3.83 14.11 1.88
C ASP A 83 -3.04 15.18 2.64
N VAL A 84 -2.62 16.24 1.94
CA VAL A 84 -1.97 17.39 2.57
C VAL A 84 -2.98 18.04 3.52
N PRO A 85 -2.73 18.10 4.85
CA PRO A 85 -3.62 18.82 5.74
C PRO A 85 -3.63 20.30 5.37
N GLU A 86 -4.81 20.90 5.17
CA GLU A 86 -4.99 22.32 4.84
C GLU A 86 -4.33 23.30 5.84
N TYR A 87 -3.91 22.81 7.02
CA TYR A 87 -3.31 23.59 8.10
C TYR A 87 -1.90 24.15 7.82
N ILE A 88 -1.21 23.75 6.74
CA ILE A 88 0.12 24.31 6.40
C ILE A 88 0.03 25.76 5.87
N ASN A 89 -1.16 26.23 5.47
CA ASN A 89 -1.36 27.59 4.97
C ASN A 89 -1.64 28.65 6.07
N MET A 90 -1.62 28.31 7.37
CA MET A 90 -1.91 29.28 8.44
C MET A 90 -0.68 29.99 9.04
N TYR A 91 0.53 29.68 8.55
CA TYR A 91 1.78 30.27 9.09
C TYR A 91 2.73 30.83 8.01
N GLN A 92 2.24 31.13 6.80
CA GLN A 92 3.00 31.90 5.80
C GLN A 92 2.71 33.38 5.88
#